data_AF-A0A7Y3DMC4-F1
#
_entry.id   AF-A0A7Y3DMC4-F1
#
_cell.length_a   1.000
_cell.length_b   1.000
_cell.length_c   1.000
_cell.angle_alpha   90.00
_cell.angle_beta   90.00
_cell.angle_gamma   90.00
#
_symmetry.space_group_name_H-M   'P 1'
#
loop_
_entity.id
_entity.type
_entity.pdbx_description
1 polymer ?
#
loop_
_entity_poly.entity_id
_entity_poly.type
_entity_poly.pdbx_seq_one_letter_code
_entity_poly.pdbx_strand_id
1 'polypeptide(L)'
;MIVHILFRGKRTEFTRTFAQQMALRIGTMHALVVAFVFISLTGQLIELYQMSNTEAISAANVYWALKNNQTPEAVELRKLIPDYLQTVIEKDWKAPYKSPQNLPAWELITRMKEIVAKWRPSASADEIIRNHVFNNINTVAENRDRRIIERVAPNLPLVFWLIAIIGYLLSLVPYLTVEHSKLRFTLVCCYAIIIGLLFYGIAELDNPYLGQVIHPTAFEVKLQEIVAGQ
;
A
#
# COMPACT_ATOMS: atom_id res chain seq x y z
N MET A 1 -39.22 1.78 19.00
CA MET A 1 -40.08 1.83 20.22
C MET A 1 -39.30 1.52 21.51
N ILE A 2 -38.31 0.62 21.51
CA ILE A 2 -37.56 0.20 22.71
C ILE A 2 -36.62 1.31 23.27
N VAL A 3 -36.03 2.16 22.42
CA VAL A 3 -35.14 3.26 22.85
C VAL A 3 -35.91 4.38 23.60
N HIS A 4 -37.21 4.52 23.36
CA HIS A 4 -38.01 5.61 23.92
C HIS A 4 -38.42 5.37 25.39
N ILE A 5 -38.34 4.13 25.86
CA ILE A 5 -38.78 3.75 27.22
C ILE A 5 -37.64 3.87 28.25
N LEU A 6 -36.38 3.73 27.83
CA LEU A 6 -35.22 3.81 28.73
C LEU A 6 -34.84 5.23 29.19
N PHE A 7 -35.32 6.29 28.53
CA PHE A 7 -34.87 7.68 28.74
C PHE A 7 -35.94 8.61 29.33
N ARG A 8 -36.93 8.08 30.06
CA ARG A 8 -38.06 8.85 30.61
C ARG A 8 -37.84 9.40 32.03
N GLY A 9 -36.59 9.65 32.41
CA GLY A 9 -36.23 10.40 33.63
C GLY A 9 -36.09 11.90 33.32
N LYS A 10 -36.51 12.79 34.24
CA LYS A 10 -36.36 14.25 34.09
C LYS A 10 -34.93 14.58 33.65
N ARG A 11 -34.75 15.13 32.43
CA ARG A 11 -33.45 15.60 31.92
C ARG A 11 -33.00 16.77 32.79
N THR A 12 -32.32 16.48 33.90
CA THR A 12 -31.64 17.50 34.70
C THR A 12 -30.42 17.99 33.93
N GLU A 13 -30.10 19.28 34.09
CA GLU A 13 -28.91 19.91 33.50
C GLU A 13 -27.64 19.10 33.76
N PHE A 14 -27.55 18.48 34.94
CA PHE A 14 -26.49 17.55 35.33
C PHE A 14 -26.33 16.36 34.38
N THR A 15 -27.42 15.68 33.99
CA THR A 15 -27.36 14.53 33.06
C THR A 15 -26.87 14.95 31.68
N ARG A 16 -27.25 16.15 31.21
CA ARG A 16 -26.81 16.70 29.92
C ARG A 16 -25.31 17.03 29.94
N THR A 17 -24.85 17.71 30.99
CA THR A 17 -23.43 18.05 31.17
C THR A 17 -22.57 16.79 31.29
N PHE A 18 -23.03 15.80 32.05
CA PHE A 18 -22.34 14.51 32.15
C PHE A 18 -22.26 13.78 30.79
N ALA A 19 -23.37 13.72 30.05
CA ALA A 19 -23.40 13.10 28.72
C ALA A 19 -22.46 13.80 27.74
N GLN A 20 -22.39 15.14 27.75
CA GLN A 20 -21.46 15.92 26.92
C GLN A 20 -19.99 15.66 27.28
N GLN A 21 -19.66 15.56 28.56
CA GLN A 21 -18.30 15.22 28.99
C GLN A 21 -17.90 13.80 28.58
N MET A 22 -18.82 12.84 28.68
CA MET A 22 -18.58 11.48 28.19
C MET A 22 -18.43 11.45 26.67
N ALA A 23 -19.28 12.19 25.93
CA ALA A 23 -19.20 12.32 24.47
C ALA A 23 -17.81 12.80 24.04
N LEU A 24 -17.29 13.83 24.72
CA LEU A 24 -15.98 14.39 24.44
C LEU A 24 -14.88 13.35 24.67
N ARG A 25 -14.90 12.65 25.80
CA ARG A 25 -13.90 11.61 26.12
C ARG A 25 -13.91 10.46 25.11
N ILE A 26 -15.10 9.94 24.79
CA ILE A 26 -15.30 8.88 23.79
C ILE A 26 -14.82 9.35 22.42
N GLY A 27 -15.20 10.57 22.02
CA GLY A 27 -14.78 11.18 20.77
C GLY A 27 -13.27 11.35 20.67
N THR A 28 -12.59 11.80 21.73
CA THR A 28 -11.13 11.92 21.76
C THR A 28 -10.44 10.57 21.64
N MET A 29 -10.91 9.56 22.38
CA MET A 29 -10.35 8.20 22.28
C MET A 29 -10.57 7.60 20.89
N HIS A 30 -11.76 7.77 20.31
CA HIS A 30 -12.08 7.32 18.96
C HIS A 30 -11.21 8.00 17.91
N ALA A 31 -11.08 9.33 17.98
CA ALA A 31 -10.24 10.10 17.07
C ALA A 31 -8.77 9.65 17.13
N LEU A 32 -8.26 9.36 18.34
CA LEU A 32 -6.90 8.84 18.52
C LEU A 32 -6.71 7.48 17.84
N VAL A 33 -7.66 6.56 18.00
CA VAL A 33 -7.59 5.23 17.36
C VAL A 33 -7.67 5.37 15.84
N VAL A 34 -8.60 6.16 15.32
CA VAL A 34 -8.75 6.42 13.88
C VAL A 34 -7.47 7.04 13.30
N ALA A 35 -6.88 8.01 13.99
CA ALA A 35 -5.63 8.63 13.58
C ALA A 35 -4.47 7.60 13.54
N PHE A 36 -4.38 6.74 14.55
CA PHE A 36 -3.35 5.69 14.58
C PHE A 36 -3.52 4.66 13.45
N VAL A 37 -4.76 4.24 13.18
CA VAL A 37 -5.06 3.36 12.04
C VAL A 37 -4.65 4.02 10.72
N PHE A 38 -5.01 5.29 10.53
CA PHE A 38 -4.64 6.03 9.33
C PHE A 38 -3.13 6.16 9.13
N ILE A 39 -2.39 6.46 10.20
CA ILE A 39 -0.92 6.52 10.19
C ILE A 39 -0.33 5.15 9.84
N SER A 40 -0.83 4.08 10.45
CA SER A 40 -0.37 2.72 10.17
C SER A 40 -0.57 2.33 8.71
N LEU A 41 -1.77 2.58 8.16
CA LEU A 41 -2.08 2.30 6.75
C LEU A 41 -1.23 3.14 5.79
N THR A 42 -0.99 4.41 6.11
CA THR A 42 -0.10 5.26 5.31
C THR A 42 1.34 4.74 5.33
N GLY A 43 1.83 4.26 6.48
CA GLY A 43 3.15 3.63 6.60
C GLY A 43 3.27 2.38 5.72
N GLN A 44 2.28 1.50 5.77
CA GLN A 44 2.22 0.32 4.90
C GLN A 44 2.22 0.70 3.42
N LEU A 45 1.45 1.72 3.02
CA LEU A 45 1.44 2.23 1.66
C LEU A 45 2.84 2.69 1.21
N ILE A 46 3.57 3.41 2.07
CA ILE A 46 4.94 3.85 1.78
C ILE A 46 5.88 2.64 1.58
N GLU A 47 5.76 1.60 2.40
CA GLU A 47 6.55 0.37 2.26
C GLU A 47 6.27 -0.34 0.93
N LEU A 48 5.01 -0.43 0.49
CA LEU A 48 4.64 -1.00 -0.81
C LEU A 48 5.25 -0.23 -1.98
N TYR A 49 5.26 1.11 -1.90
CA TYR A 49 5.96 1.95 -2.88
C TYR A 49 7.47 1.68 -2.85
N GLN A 50 8.09 1.57 -1.68
CA GLN A 50 9.52 1.28 -1.56
C GLN A 50 9.90 -0.08 -2.15
N MET A 51 9.08 -1.12 -1.95
CA MET A 51 9.30 -2.44 -2.56
C MET A 51 9.30 -2.33 -4.09
N SER A 52 8.27 -1.69 -4.67
CA SER A 52 8.12 -1.51 -6.12
C SER A 52 9.25 -0.65 -6.70
N ASN A 53 9.64 0.41 -6.00
CA ASN A 53 10.74 1.29 -6.39
C ASN A 53 12.07 0.54 -6.38
N THR A 54 12.34 -0.24 -5.33
CA THR A 54 13.58 -1.00 -5.19
C THR A 54 13.69 -2.07 -6.28
N GLU A 55 12.60 -2.77 -6.57
CA GLU A 55 12.52 -3.72 -7.69
C GLU A 55 12.87 -3.05 -9.03
N ALA A 56 12.21 -1.94 -9.37
CA ALA A 56 12.43 -1.23 -10.63
C ALA A 56 13.85 -0.62 -10.73
N ILE A 57 14.34 -0.01 -9.65
CA ILE A 57 15.68 0.59 -9.60
C ILE A 57 16.76 -0.48 -9.74
N SER A 58 16.65 -1.60 -9.03
CA SER A 58 17.62 -2.70 -9.12
C SER A 58 17.64 -3.32 -10.52
N ALA A 59 16.48 -3.44 -11.19
CA ALA A 59 16.45 -3.87 -12.59
C ALA A 59 17.19 -2.89 -13.50
N ALA A 60 16.97 -1.58 -13.35
CA ALA A 60 17.70 -0.57 -14.13
C ALA A 60 19.21 -0.57 -13.84
N ASN A 61 19.61 -0.79 -12.58
CA ASN A 61 21.02 -0.91 -12.20
C ASN A 61 21.71 -2.08 -12.91
N VAL A 62 21.02 -3.20 -13.15
CA VAL A 62 21.55 -4.31 -13.97
C VAL A 62 21.81 -3.84 -15.39
N TYR A 63 20.86 -3.15 -16.01
CA TYR A 63 21.02 -2.61 -17.37
C TYR A 63 22.24 -1.69 -17.46
N TRP A 64 22.35 -0.73 -16.54
CA TRP A 64 23.42 0.26 -16.55
C TRP A 64 24.79 -0.33 -16.22
N ALA A 65 24.88 -1.29 -15.29
CA ALA A 65 26.13 -2.00 -14.99
C ALA A 65 26.67 -2.76 -16.20
N LEU A 66 25.80 -3.20 -17.10
CA LEU A 66 26.15 -3.95 -18.31
C LEU A 66 26.32 -3.06 -19.54
N LYS A 67 26.11 -1.73 -19.46
CA LYS A 67 26.05 -0.83 -20.63
C LYS A 67 27.26 -0.98 -21.57
N ASN A 68 28.46 -1.02 -20.99
CA ASN A 68 29.73 -1.03 -21.72
C ASN A 68 30.34 -2.44 -21.85
N ASN A 69 29.71 -3.46 -21.27
CA ASN A 69 30.23 -4.81 -21.28
C ASN A 69 29.77 -5.54 -22.55
N GLN A 70 30.72 -6.05 -23.34
CA GLN A 70 30.46 -6.69 -24.64
C GLN A 70 30.46 -8.23 -24.57
N THR A 71 30.57 -8.82 -23.38
CA THR A 71 30.46 -10.27 -23.24
C THR A 71 29.08 -10.75 -23.71
N PRO A 72 28.97 -11.94 -24.33
CA PRO A 72 27.69 -12.48 -24.80
C PRO A 72 26.61 -12.49 -23.70
N GLU A 73 26.99 -12.87 -22.48
CA GLU A 73 26.12 -12.91 -21.31
C GLU A 73 25.64 -11.52 -20.88
N ALA A 74 26.52 -10.51 -20.88
CA ALA A 74 26.15 -9.13 -20.59
C ALA A 74 25.15 -8.58 -21.61
N VAL A 75 25.38 -8.86 -22.89
CA VAL A 75 24.50 -8.42 -23.97
C VAL A 75 23.13 -9.10 -23.88
N GLU A 76 23.07 -10.40 -23.57
CA GLU A 76 21.82 -11.13 -23.37
C GLU A 76 21.06 -10.59 -22.16
N LEU A 77 21.72 -10.44 -21.00
CA LEU A 77 21.10 -9.89 -19.79
C LEU A 77 20.56 -8.47 -19.99
N ARG A 78 21.32 -7.62 -20.68
CA ARG A 78 20.91 -6.23 -20.95
C ARG A 78 19.61 -6.16 -21.77
N LYS A 79 19.38 -7.12 -22.66
CA LYS A 79 18.13 -7.22 -23.45
C LYS A 79 16.94 -7.70 -22.63
N LEU A 80 17.16 -8.53 -21.61
CA LEU A 80 16.08 -9.04 -20.75
C LEU A 80 15.51 -7.99 -19.78
N ILE A 81 16.25 -6.92 -19.47
CA ILE A 81 15.79 -5.90 -18.51
C ILE A 81 14.59 -5.10 -19.04
N PRO A 82 14.60 -4.52 -20.25
CA PRO A 82 13.40 -3.88 -20.82
C PRO A 82 12.20 -4.84 -20.88
N ASP A 83 12.42 -6.08 -21.30
CA ASP A 83 11.37 -7.11 -21.38
C ASP A 83 10.77 -7.40 -20.00
N TYR A 84 11.61 -7.44 -18.96
CA TYR A 84 11.18 -7.59 -17.57
C TYR A 84 10.30 -6.43 -17.13
N LEU A 85 10.77 -5.19 -17.28
CA LEU A 85 10.03 -3.99 -16.88
C LEU A 85 8.69 -3.90 -17.59
N GLN A 86 8.67 -4.13 -18.91
CA GLN A 86 7.44 -4.12 -19.71
C GLN A 86 6.48 -5.24 -19.28
N THR A 87 6.99 -6.45 -19.06
CA THR A 87 6.17 -7.59 -18.59
C THR A 87 5.54 -7.30 -17.24
N VAL A 88 6.28 -6.66 -16.33
CA VAL A 88 5.73 -6.27 -15.03
C VAL A 88 4.60 -5.26 -15.19
N ILE A 89 4.78 -4.21 -16.00
CA ILE A 89 3.76 -3.16 -16.23
C ILE A 89 2.50 -3.74 -16.88
N GLU A 90 2.67 -4.54 -17.92
CA GLU A 90 1.56 -4.97 -18.79
C GLU A 90 0.83 -6.20 -18.28
N LYS A 91 1.56 -7.14 -17.65
CA LYS A 91 1.03 -8.45 -17.25
C LYS A 91 0.96 -8.60 -15.74
N ASP A 92 2.10 -8.59 -15.03
CA ASP A 92 2.13 -8.87 -13.59
C ASP A 92 1.32 -7.83 -12.79
N TRP A 93 1.38 -6.55 -13.17
CA TRP A 93 0.67 -5.50 -12.43
C TRP A 93 -0.85 -5.64 -12.54
N LYS A 94 -1.35 -5.98 -13.73
CA LYS A 94 -2.77 -6.11 -14.08
C LYS A 94 -3.35 -7.48 -13.73
N ALA A 95 -2.51 -8.45 -13.38
CA ALA A 95 -2.96 -9.80 -13.06
C ALA A 95 -3.87 -9.81 -11.83
N PRO A 96 -4.92 -10.66 -11.82
CA PRO A 96 -5.82 -10.77 -10.68
C PRO A 96 -5.10 -11.35 -9.46
N TYR A 97 -5.49 -10.85 -8.29
CA TYR A 97 -4.92 -11.19 -6.98
C TYR A 97 -4.79 -12.69 -6.68
N LYS A 98 -5.69 -13.52 -7.23
CA LYS A 98 -5.73 -14.97 -6.99
C LYS A 98 -4.76 -15.79 -7.84
N SER A 99 -4.00 -15.16 -8.74
CA SER A 99 -3.02 -15.86 -9.60
C SER A 99 -1.55 -15.40 -9.40
N PRO A 100 -1.06 -15.23 -8.16
CA PRO A 100 0.29 -14.73 -7.91
C PRO A 100 1.39 -15.74 -8.28
N GLN A 101 1.05 -17.04 -8.32
CA GLN A 101 2.01 -18.14 -8.43
C GLN A 101 2.58 -18.31 -9.85
N ASN A 102 1.95 -17.76 -10.89
CA ASN A 102 2.35 -17.94 -12.30
C ASN A 102 2.36 -16.60 -13.07
N LEU A 103 3.03 -15.58 -12.54
CA LEU A 103 3.15 -14.33 -13.28
C LEU A 103 4.34 -14.37 -14.26
N PRO A 104 4.18 -13.89 -15.51
CA PRO A 104 5.18 -14.04 -16.57
C PRO A 104 6.57 -13.47 -16.26
N ALA A 105 6.69 -12.43 -15.44
CA ALA A 105 8.01 -11.85 -15.14
C ALA A 105 8.93 -12.81 -14.34
N TRP A 106 8.38 -13.86 -13.73
CA TRP A 106 9.17 -14.87 -13.02
C TRP A 106 10.13 -15.64 -13.93
N GLU A 107 9.68 -15.97 -15.15
CA GLU A 107 10.50 -16.68 -16.13
C GLU A 107 11.70 -15.84 -16.55
N LEU A 108 11.50 -14.52 -16.70
CA LEU A 108 12.57 -13.57 -17.03
C LEU A 108 13.61 -13.47 -15.91
N ILE A 109 13.19 -13.40 -14.63
CA ILE A 109 14.11 -13.43 -13.49
C ILE A 109 14.90 -14.74 -13.46
N THR A 110 14.23 -15.85 -13.69
CA THR A 110 14.85 -17.18 -13.68
C THR A 110 15.92 -17.26 -14.77
N ARG A 111 15.59 -16.81 -15.99
CA ARG A 111 16.54 -16.73 -17.10
C ARG A 111 17.73 -15.83 -16.79
N MET A 112 17.51 -14.65 -16.19
CA MET A 112 18.59 -13.76 -15.77
C MET A 112 19.54 -14.44 -14.76
N LYS A 113 18.99 -15.14 -13.76
CA LYS A 113 19.80 -15.89 -12.78
C LYS A 113 20.62 -17.01 -13.44
N GLU A 114 20.03 -17.74 -14.38
CA GLU A 114 20.74 -18.80 -15.13
C GLU A 114 21.93 -18.25 -15.94
N ILE A 115 21.76 -17.11 -16.61
CA ILE A 115 22.84 -16.51 -17.41
C ILE A 115 24.00 -16.10 -16.49
N VAL A 116 23.73 -15.43 -15.37
CA VAL A 116 24.77 -15.02 -14.41
C VAL A 116 25.47 -16.21 -13.76
N ALA A 117 24.75 -17.31 -13.51
CA ALA A 117 25.34 -18.54 -12.97
C ALA A 117 26.31 -19.20 -13.96
N LYS A 118 26.02 -19.12 -15.27
CA LYS A 118 26.86 -19.66 -16.35
C LYS A 118 27.99 -18.72 -16.77
N TRP A 119 27.85 -17.41 -16.54
CA TRP A 119 28.87 -16.41 -16.87
C TRP A 119 30.20 -16.71 -16.17
N ARG A 120 31.27 -16.87 -16.95
CA ARG A 120 32.66 -17.09 -16.50
C ARG A 120 33.50 -15.86 -16.87
N PRO A 121 33.74 -14.92 -15.94
CA PRO A 121 34.57 -13.74 -16.19
C PRO A 121 36.00 -14.12 -16.57
N SER A 122 36.55 -13.50 -17.61
CA SER A 122 37.96 -13.67 -18.00
C SER A 122 38.90 -12.66 -17.32
N ALA A 123 38.36 -11.54 -16.84
CA ALA A 123 39.11 -10.47 -16.17
C ALA A 123 38.52 -10.18 -14.79
N SER A 124 39.34 -9.70 -13.85
CA SER A 124 38.90 -9.32 -12.50
C SER A 124 37.85 -8.19 -12.51
N ALA A 125 37.92 -7.27 -13.47
CA ALA A 125 36.91 -6.24 -13.65
C ALA A 125 35.52 -6.81 -13.99
N ASP A 126 35.46 -7.86 -14.81
CA ASP A 126 34.21 -8.54 -15.17
C ASP A 126 33.64 -9.32 -13.98
N GLU A 127 34.48 -9.84 -13.07
CA GLU A 127 34.03 -10.50 -11.85
C GLU A 127 33.31 -9.54 -10.91
N ILE A 128 33.82 -8.31 -10.76
CA ILE A 128 33.17 -7.25 -9.97
C ILE A 128 31.79 -6.91 -10.56
N ILE A 129 31.71 -6.74 -11.89
CA ILE A 129 30.44 -6.45 -12.58
C ILE A 129 29.46 -7.61 -12.40
N ARG A 130 29.92 -8.85 -12.60
CA ARG A 130 29.10 -10.06 -12.41
C ARG A 130 28.51 -10.12 -11.01
N ASN A 131 29.31 -9.87 -9.98
CA ASN A 131 28.84 -9.89 -8.59
C ASN A 131 27.83 -8.77 -8.32
N HIS A 132 28.06 -7.56 -8.83
CA HIS A 132 27.11 -6.45 -8.74
C HIS A 132 25.78 -6.79 -9.43
N VAL A 133 25.82 -7.39 -10.62
CA VAL A 133 24.64 -7.81 -11.39
C VAL A 133 23.88 -8.93 -10.66
N PHE A 134 24.58 -9.94 -10.15
CA PHE A 134 23.97 -11.03 -9.38
C PHE A 134 23.20 -10.50 -8.17
N ASN A 135 23.81 -9.59 -7.41
CA ASN A 135 23.19 -8.99 -6.23
C ASN A 135 21.92 -8.20 -6.61
N ASN A 136 21.98 -7.37 -7.66
CA ASN A 136 20.80 -6.62 -8.11
C ASN A 136 19.68 -7.55 -8.62
N ILE A 137 19.98 -8.63 -9.34
CA ILE A 137 18.97 -9.62 -9.76
C ILE A 137 18.31 -10.29 -8.55
N ASN A 138 19.07 -10.59 -7.49
CA ASN A 138 18.51 -11.12 -6.26
C ASN A 138 17.61 -10.08 -5.58
N THR A 139 18.01 -8.81 -5.53
CA THR A 139 17.18 -7.72 -5.00
C THR A 139 15.88 -7.54 -5.80
N VAL A 140 15.92 -7.67 -7.13
CA VAL A 140 14.71 -7.68 -7.97
C VAL A 140 13.79 -8.83 -7.56
N ALA A 141 14.32 -10.05 -7.47
CA ALA A 141 13.54 -11.23 -7.11
C ALA A 141 12.91 -11.11 -5.71
N GLU A 142 13.70 -10.69 -4.72
CA GLU A 142 13.24 -10.54 -3.33
C GLU A 142 12.14 -9.49 -3.21
N ASN A 143 12.32 -8.31 -3.83
CA ASN A 143 11.30 -7.26 -3.75
C ASN A 143 10.04 -7.60 -4.55
N ARG A 144 10.17 -8.34 -5.66
CA ARG A 144 9.02 -8.88 -6.37
C ARG A 144 8.23 -9.84 -5.49
N ASP A 145 8.91 -10.78 -4.82
CA ASP A 145 8.25 -11.77 -3.97
C ASP A 145 7.58 -11.09 -2.77
N ARG A 146 8.25 -10.12 -2.14
CA ARG A 146 7.64 -9.29 -1.08
C ARG A 146 6.40 -8.56 -1.60
N ARG A 147 6.48 -7.90 -2.75
CA ARG A 147 5.35 -7.20 -3.37
C ARG A 147 4.16 -8.14 -3.63
N ILE A 148 4.42 -9.38 -4.03
CA ILE A 148 3.37 -10.39 -4.28
C ILE A 148 2.79 -10.94 -2.96
N ILE A 149 3.62 -11.19 -1.96
CA ILE A 149 3.18 -11.64 -0.63
C ILE A 149 2.29 -10.57 0.00
N GLU A 150 2.71 -9.31 -0.04
CA GLU A 150 1.95 -8.17 0.50
C GLU A 150 0.68 -7.87 -0.31
N ARG A 151 0.63 -8.26 -1.59
CA ARG A 151 -0.66 -8.34 -2.28
C ARG A 151 -1.54 -9.30 -1.51
N VAL A 152 -1.13 -10.56 -1.32
CA VAL A 152 -1.95 -11.64 -0.71
C VAL A 152 -2.20 -11.50 0.80
N ALA A 153 -1.50 -10.58 1.47
CA ALA A 153 -1.59 -10.38 2.91
C ALA A 153 -3.02 -9.97 3.35
N PRO A 154 -3.48 -10.42 4.53
CA PRO A 154 -4.77 -10.02 5.04
C PRO A 154 -4.79 -8.52 5.35
N ASN A 155 -5.86 -7.87 4.88
CA ASN A 155 -6.22 -6.49 5.21
C ASN A 155 -6.28 -6.24 6.72
N LEU A 156 -6.46 -4.97 7.10
CA LEU A 156 -6.65 -4.52 8.47
C LEU A 156 -7.62 -5.46 9.22
N PRO A 157 -7.20 -6.01 10.37
CA PRO A 157 -8.03 -6.94 11.13
C PRO A 157 -9.43 -6.37 11.40
N LEU A 158 -10.46 -7.22 11.25
CA LEU A 158 -11.88 -6.83 11.39
C LEU A 158 -12.18 -6.06 12.69
N VAL A 159 -11.42 -6.33 13.75
CA VAL A 159 -11.54 -5.61 15.03
C VAL A 159 -11.35 -4.10 14.90
N PHE A 160 -10.46 -3.62 14.04
CA PHE A 160 -10.24 -2.18 13.84
C PHE A 160 -11.44 -1.52 13.15
N TRP A 161 -12.03 -2.20 12.16
CA TRP A 161 -13.28 -1.77 11.53
C TRP A 161 -14.43 -1.69 12.53
N LEU A 162 -14.53 -2.69 13.43
CA LEU A 162 -15.53 -2.68 14.50
C LEU A 162 -15.30 -1.51 15.46
N ILE A 163 -14.07 -1.26 15.90
CA ILE A 163 -13.75 -0.14 16.79
C ILE A 163 -14.07 1.20 16.11
N ALA A 164 -13.72 1.36 14.83
CA ALA A 164 -14.01 2.56 14.06
C ALA A 164 -15.52 2.82 13.98
N ILE A 165 -16.30 1.83 13.54
CA ILE A 165 -17.76 1.96 13.35
C ILE A 165 -18.46 2.14 14.71
N ILE A 166 -18.18 1.28 15.69
CA ILE A 166 -18.82 1.33 17.01
C ILE A 166 -18.46 2.63 17.72
N GLY A 167 -17.20 3.06 17.68
CA GLY A 167 -16.77 4.31 18.30
C GLY A 167 -17.47 5.53 17.72
N TYR A 168 -17.68 5.55 16.40
CA TYR A 168 -18.48 6.60 15.75
C TYR A 168 -19.95 6.55 16.17
N LEU A 169 -20.59 5.38 16.19
CA LEU A 169 -21.98 5.27 16.63
C LEU A 169 -22.16 5.70 18.09
N LEU A 170 -21.21 5.33 18.96
CA LEU A 170 -21.21 5.73 20.37
C LEU A 170 -21.00 7.24 20.55
N SER A 171 -20.19 7.88 19.70
CA SER A 171 -20.00 9.34 19.77
C SER A 171 -21.27 10.13 19.42
N LEU A 172 -22.20 9.52 18.66
CA LEU A 172 -23.49 10.13 18.30
C LEU A 172 -24.57 10.03 19.39
N VAL A 173 -24.50 9.04 20.30
CA VAL A 173 -25.53 8.77 21.32
C VAL A 173 -25.89 10.00 22.17
N PRO A 174 -24.92 10.81 22.67
CA PRO A 174 -25.22 11.95 23.52
C PRO A 174 -26.03 13.04 22.81
N TYR A 175 -25.91 13.17 21.49
CA TYR A 175 -26.64 14.15 20.69
C TYR A 175 -28.14 13.85 20.58
N LEU A 176 -28.57 12.60 20.84
CA LEU A 176 -29.99 12.22 20.88
C LEU A 176 -30.74 12.80 22.09
N THR A 177 -30.01 13.22 23.14
CA THR A 177 -30.60 13.73 24.39
C THR A 177 -30.87 15.23 24.38
N VAL A 178 -30.54 15.92 23.29
CA VAL A 178 -30.58 17.38 23.17
C VAL A 178 -31.72 17.81 22.24
N GLU A 179 -32.33 18.97 22.51
CA GLU A 179 -33.42 19.51 21.67
C GLU A 179 -32.97 19.80 20.23
N HIS A 180 -33.88 19.57 19.28
CA HIS A 180 -33.62 19.76 17.85
C HIS A 180 -33.51 21.25 17.50
N SER A 181 -32.42 21.64 16.84
CA SER A 181 -32.22 22.97 16.26
C SER A 181 -31.50 22.82 14.92
N LYS A 182 -31.84 23.66 13.93
CA LYS A 182 -31.24 23.63 12.58
C LYS A 182 -29.70 23.70 12.66
N LEU A 183 -29.16 24.58 13.51
CA LEU A 183 -27.71 24.74 13.69
C LEU A 183 -27.06 23.46 14.22
N ARG A 184 -27.68 22.78 15.20
CA ARG A 184 -27.15 21.53 15.77
C ARG A 184 -27.13 20.41 14.75
N PHE A 185 -28.20 20.29 13.95
CA PHE A 185 -28.26 19.33 12.87
C PHE A 185 -27.12 19.54 11.86
N THR A 186 -26.91 20.80 11.42
CA THR A 186 -25.80 21.14 10.52
C THR A 186 -24.45 20.73 11.10
N LEU A 187 -24.18 21.01 12.38
CA LEU A 187 -22.92 20.63 13.03
C LEU A 187 -22.72 19.10 13.08
N VAL A 188 -23.77 18.33 13.38
CA VAL A 188 -23.71 16.86 13.36
C VAL A 188 -23.48 16.34 11.94
N CYS A 189 -24.10 16.94 10.93
CA CYS A 189 -23.84 16.59 9.53
C CYS A 189 -22.39 16.88 9.13
N CYS A 190 -21.83 18.04 9.49
CA CYS A 190 -20.43 18.35 9.24
C CYS A 190 -19.49 17.32 9.90
N TYR A 191 -19.76 16.95 11.15
CA TYR A 191 -19.01 15.91 11.86
C TYR A 191 -19.11 14.55 11.15
N ALA A 192 -20.32 14.14 10.76
CA ALA A 192 -20.56 12.90 10.03
C ALA A 192 -19.82 12.86 8.68
N ILE A 193 -19.78 13.98 7.96
CA ILE A 193 -19.03 14.10 6.70
C ILE A 193 -17.53 13.89 6.94
N ILE A 194 -16.95 14.56 7.95
CA ILE A 194 -15.53 14.42 8.26
C ILE A 194 -15.19 12.98 8.64
N ILE A 195 -15.98 12.33 9.50
CA ILE A 195 -15.74 10.92 9.86
C ILE A 195 -15.95 10.00 8.65
N GLY A 196 -16.96 10.26 7.83
CA GLY A 196 -17.19 9.51 6.59
C GLY A 196 -16.00 9.58 5.63
N LEU A 197 -15.40 10.76 5.47
CA LEU A 197 -14.19 10.95 4.67
C LEU A 197 -12.99 10.19 5.26
N LEU A 198 -12.84 10.18 6.59
CA LEU A 198 -11.78 9.40 7.25
C LEU A 198 -11.97 7.90 7.03
N PHE A 199 -13.19 7.38 7.15
CA PHE A 199 -13.47 5.96 6.90
C PHE A 199 -13.31 5.58 5.45
N TYR A 200 -13.69 6.47 4.53
CA TYR A 200 -13.41 6.30 3.11
C TYR A 200 -11.89 6.20 2.86
N GLY A 201 -11.09 7.10 3.43
CA GLY A 201 -9.63 7.05 3.31
C GLY A 201 -9.04 5.76 3.90
N ILE A 202 -9.54 5.31 5.06
CA ILE A 202 -9.14 4.00 5.63
C ILE A 202 -9.49 2.87 4.68
N ALA A 203 -10.70 2.85 4.11
CA ALA A 203 -11.14 1.79 3.19
C ALA A 203 -10.27 1.71 1.93
N GLU A 204 -9.90 2.88 1.40
CA GLU A 204 -9.06 3.00 0.21
C GLU A 204 -7.62 2.55 0.49
N LEU A 205 -7.05 2.96 1.62
CA LEU A 205 -5.69 2.59 2.02
C LEU A 205 -5.57 1.14 2.52
N ASP A 206 -6.65 0.54 3.02
CA ASP A 206 -6.70 -0.86 3.45
C ASP A 206 -6.57 -1.83 2.27
N ASN A 207 -6.89 -1.39 1.05
CA ASN A 207 -6.80 -2.22 -0.16
C ASN A 207 -6.07 -1.48 -1.29
N PRO A 208 -4.77 -1.15 -1.13
CA PRO A 208 -4.08 -0.22 -2.02
C PRO A 208 -3.96 -0.75 -3.47
N TYR A 209 -3.93 -2.08 -3.65
CA TYR A 209 -3.91 -2.72 -4.98
C TYR A 209 -5.29 -2.82 -5.64
N LEU A 210 -6.39 -2.92 -4.87
CA LEU A 210 -7.76 -2.95 -5.42
C LEU A 210 -8.29 -1.54 -5.68
N GLY A 211 -7.91 -0.58 -4.85
CA GLY A 211 -8.30 0.84 -4.97
C GLY A 211 -7.59 1.59 -6.10
N GLN A 212 -6.74 0.94 -6.89
CA GLN A 212 -5.86 1.56 -7.89
C GLN A 212 -4.94 2.66 -7.32
N VAL A 213 -4.71 2.68 -6.01
CA VAL A 213 -3.89 3.69 -5.34
C VAL A 213 -2.43 3.60 -5.80
N ILE A 214 -1.95 2.38 -6.07
CA ILE A 214 -0.57 2.12 -6.51
C ILE A 214 -0.54 1.80 -8.02
N HIS A 215 0.19 2.64 -8.76
CA HIS A 215 0.51 2.44 -10.17
C HIS A 215 1.95 1.92 -10.37
N PRO A 216 2.26 1.24 -11.49
CA PRO A 216 3.61 0.74 -11.77
C PRO A 216 4.58 1.85 -12.22
N THR A 217 4.41 3.07 -11.71
CA THR A 217 5.10 4.28 -12.18
C THR A 217 6.62 4.17 -12.11
N ALA A 218 7.16 3.49 -11.09
CA ALA A 218 8.61 3.27 -10.99
C ALA A 218 9.15 2.43 -12.16
N PHE A 219 8.41 1.42 -12.59
CA PHE A 219 8.77 0.58 -13.74
C PHE A 219 8.67 1.37 -15.04
N GLU A 220 7.61 2.17 -15.20
CA GLU A 220 7.41 3.03 -16.37
C GLU A 220 8.55 4.05 -16.52
N VAL A 221 8.90 4.74 -15.43
CA VAL A 221 10.00 5.72 -15.40
C VAL A 221 11.34 5.06 -15.76
N LYS A 222 11.64 3.89 -15.17
CA LYS A 222 12.91 3.19 -15.44
C LYS A 222 12.97 2.62 -16.85
N LEU A 223 11.84 2.15 -17.40
CA LEU A 223 11.75 1.70 -18.79
C LEU A 223 11.99 2.87 -19.75
N GLN A 224 11.36 4.02 -19.51
CA GLN A 224 11.56 5.23 -20.32
C GLN A 224 13.02 5.71 -20.26
N GLU A 225 13.63 5.70 -19.07
CA GLU A 225 15.05 6.05 -18.88
C GLU A 225 15.97 5.14 -19.70
N ILE A 226 15.73 3.83 -19.69
CA ILE A 226 16.51 2.86 -20.46
C ILE A 226 16.35 3.08 -21.96
N VAL A 227 15.12 3.28 -22.44
CA VAL A 227 14.82 3.50 -23.86
C VAL A 227 15.42 4.82 -24.37
N ALA A 228 15.38 5.88 -23.57
CA ALA A 228 15.98 7.16 -23.92
C ALA A 228 17.52 7.13 -23.91
N GLY A 229 18.12 6.17 -23.20
CA GLY A 229 19.56 6.00 -23.06
C GLY A 229 20.21 5.01 -24.04
N GLN A 230 19.43 4.40 -24.93
CA GLN A 230 19.88 3.58 -26.07
C GLN A 230 20.39 4.46 -27.21
#